data_AF-A0A0M4LT76-F1
#
_entry.id   AF-A0A0M4LT76-F1
#
_cell.length_a   1.000
_cell.length_b   1.000
_cell.length_c   1.000
_cell.angle_alpha   90.00
_cell.angle_beta   90.00
_cell.angle_gamma   90.00
#
_symmetry.space_group_name_H-M   'P 1'
#
loop_
_entity.id
_entity.type
_entity.pdbx_description
1 polymer ?
#
loop_
_entity_poly.entity_id
_entity_poly.type
_entity_poly.pdbx_seq_one_letter_code
_entity_poly.pdbx_strand_id
1 'polypeptide(L)'
;MNILGIVGGIFLGLILFVIGFFMIGPGGPNTYAAPAQFSGFATFVLPVAYFLNARHAFPPAAGWTICAVMAGIAALLWIPLFKSEWLWNGHAGAMAVWTAIWAIAALPFLRAGVKGLRRPSA
;
A
#
# COMPACT_ATOMS: atom_id res chain seq x y z
N MET A 1 -5.95 9.49 22.33
CA MET A 1 -5.12 9.16 21.15
C MET A 1 -5.69 7.91 20.50
N ASN A 2 -5.88 7.88 19.17
CA ASN A 2 -6.48 6.72 18.49
C ASN A 2 -5.39 5.68 18.18
N ILE A 3 -4.91 5.00 19.23
CA ILE A 3 -3.76 4.07 19.23
C ILE A 3 -3.98 2.94 18.21
N LEU A 4 -5.21 2.48 18.03
CA LEU A 4 -5.56 1.39 17.11
C LEU A 4 -5.22 1.71 15.65
N GLY A 5 -5.37 2.97 15.21
CA GLY A 5 -5.01 3.38 13.85
C GLY A 5 -3.49 3.34 13.60
N ILE A 6 -2.71 3.74 14.59
CA ILE A 6 -1.24 3.69 14.52
C ILE A 6 -0.77 2.23 14.48
N VAL A 7 -1.26 1.41 15.41
CA VAL A 7 -0.91 -0.02 15.49
C VAL A 7 -1.30 -0.75 14.20
N GLY A 8 -2.50 -0.49 13.66
CA GLY A 8 -2.93 -1.08 12.39
C GLY A 8 -2.06 -0.67 11.20
N GLY A 9 -1.65 0.59 11.12
CA GLY A 9 -0.74 1.07 10.08
C GLY A 9 0.65 0.44 10.16
N ILE A 10 1.19 0.30 11.37
CA ILE A 10 2.50 -0.35 11.59
C ILE A 10 2.41 -1.83 11.21
N PHE A 11 1.37 -2.52 11.69
CA PHE A 11 1.19 -3.96 11.43
C PHE A 11 1.08 -4.26 9.94
N LEU A 12 0.27 -3.50 9.19
CA LEU A 12 0.14 -3.66 7.75
C LEU A 12 1.45 -3.34 7.03
N GLY A 13 2.14 -2.25 7.40
CA GLY A 13 3.43 -1.89 6.83
C GLY A 13 4.49 -2.98 7.04
N LEU A 14 4.56 -3.57 8.24
CA LEU A 14 5.48 -4.66 8.55
C LEU A 14 5.16 -5.94 7.76
N ILE A 15 3.89 -6.31 7.62
CA ILE A 15 3.50 -7.49 6.81
C ILE A 15 3.91 -7.27 5.35
N LEU A 16 3.59 -6.10 4.79
CA LEU A 16 3.99 -5.73 3.43
C LEU A 16 5.51 -5.79 3.26
N PHE A 17 6.26 -5.33 4.28
CA PHE A 17 7.72 -5.33 4.26
C PHE A 17 8.29 -6.74 4.26
N VAL A 18 7.76 -7.63 5.11
CA VAL A 18 8.17 -9.04 5.15
C VAL A 18 7.92 -9.72 3.80
N ILE A 19 6.74 -9.52 3.20
CA ILE A 19 6.43 -10.08 1.87
C ILE A 19 7.37 -9.52 0.82
N GLY A 20 7.56 -8.19 0.78
CA GLY A 20 8.49 -7.55 -0.15
C GLY A 20 9.93 -8.02 0.03
N PHE A 21 10.35 -8.28 1.27
CA PHE A 21 11.67 -8.81 1.58
C PHE A 21 11.87 -10.22 1.03
N PHE A 22 10.88 -11.11 1.13
CA PHE A 22 10.94 -12.44 0.51
C PHE A 22 11.03 -12.41 -1.02
N MET A 23 10.67 -11.29 -1.65
CA MET A 23 10.81 -11.09 -3.09
C MET A 23 12.22 -10.63 -3.48
N ILE A 24 13.08 -10.30 -2.50
CA ILE A 24 14.52 -10.12 -2.70
C ILE A 24 15.14 -11.52 -2.77
N GLY A 25 15.13 -12.11 -3.96
CA GLY A 25 15.55 -13.50 -4.18
C GLY A 25 17.07 -13.74 -4.10
N PRO A 26 17.50 -15.02 -4.11
CA PRO A 26 18.91 -15.43 -4.07
C PRO A 26 19.70 -15.15 -5.36
N GLY A 27 19.09 -14.59 -6.41
CA GLY A 27 19.74 -14.21 -7.68
C GLY A 27 20.58 -12.92 -7.61
N GLY A 28 20.85 -12.42 -6.40
CA GLY A 28 21.64 -11.21 -6.15
C GLY A 28 20.78 -10.02 -5.70
N PRO A 29 21.41 -8.98 -5.10
CA PRO A 29 20.77 -7.96 -4.27
C PRO A 29 19.76 -7.01 -4.96
N ASN A 30 19.43 -7.23 -6.24
CA ASN A 30 18.57 -6.36 -7.04
C ASN A 30 17.41 -7.08 -7.76
N THR A 31 17.15 -8.36 -7.45
CA THR A 31 16.27 -9.18 -8.31
C THR A 31 14.81 -8.70 -8.35
N TYR A 32 14.24 -8.19 -7.25
CA TYR A 32 12.97 -7.45 -7.26
C TYR A 32 12.73 -6.70 -5.93
N ALA A 33 13.59 -5.72 -5.61
CA ALA A 33 13.60 -5.06 -4.29
C ALA A 33 12.53 -3.95 -4.09
N ALA A 34 11.90 -3.49 -5.16
CA ALA A 34 10.98 -2.35 -5.10
C ALA A 34 9.80 -2.55 -4.14
N PRO A 35 9.11 -3.71 -4.10
CA PRO A 35 8.05 -3.94 -3.09
C PRO A 35 8.54 -3.78 -1.65
N ALA A 36 9.76 -4.24 -1.33
CA ALA A 36 10.34 -4.07 0.01
C ALA A 36 10.59 -2.59 0.33
N GLN A 37 11.11 -1.81 -0.63
CA GLN A 37 11.37 -0.39 -0.45
C GLN A 37 10.07 0.40 -0.20
N PHE A 38 9.04 0.19 -1.03
CA PHE A 38 7.74 0.83 -0.84
C PHE A 38 7.06 0.42 0.46
N SER A 39 7.20 -0.84 0.87
CA SER A 39 6.67 -1.33 2.14
C SER A 39 7.41 -0.76 3.35
N GLY A 40 8.74 -0.61 3.24
CA GLY A 40 9.56 0.04 4.26
C GLY A 40 9.12 1.48 4.47
N PHE A 41 8.92 2.23 3.38
CA PHE A 41 8.34 3.57 3.43
C PHE A 41 6.92 3.59 4.01
N ALA A 42 6.07 2.64 3.58
CA ALA A 42 4.70 2.53 4.06
C ALA A 42 4.60 2.27 5.57
N THR A 43 5.58 1.58 6.15
CA THR A 43 5.65 1.36 7.61
C THR A 43 5.66 2.66 8.42
N PHE A 44 6.19 3.75 7.86
CA PHE A 44 6.19 5.07 8.51
C PHE A 44 5.00 5.93 8.10
N VAL A 45 4.59 5.86 6.82
CA VAL A 45 3.54 6.72 6.28
C VAL A 45 2.13 6.24 6.64
N LEU A 46 1.86 4.93 6.62
CA LEU A 46 0.53 4.40 6.94
C LEU A 46 0.08 4.75 8.37
N PRO A 47 0.92 4.63 9.43
CA PRO A 47 0.51 5.03 10.77
C PRO A 47 0.12 6.51 10.87
N VAL A 48 0.90 7.40 10.24
CA VAL A 48 0.63 8.84 10.21
C VAL A 48 -0.67 9.12 9.47
N ALA A 49 -0.84 8.53 8.29
CA ALA A 49 -2.04 8.70 7.48
C ALA A 49 -3.29 8.13 8.17
N TYR A 50 -3.18 6.98 8.84
CA TYR A 50 -4.27 6.37 9.60
C TYR A 50 -4.65 7.21 10.81
N PHE A 51 -3.66 7.75 11.53
CA PHE A 51 -3.89 8.66 12.64
C PHE A 51 -4.63 9.94 12.22
N LEU A 52 -4.19 10.56 11.14
CA LEU A 52 -4.84 11.76 10.59
C LEU A 52 -6.26 11.44 10.08
N ASN A 53 -6.46 10.29 9.44
CA ASN A 53 -7.78 9.85 8.98
C ASN A 53 -8.73 9.61 10.16
N ALA A 54 -8.23 8.99 11.23
CA ALA A 54 -8.97 8.74 12.46
C ALA A 54 -9.34 10.02 13.21
N ARG A 55 -8.61 11.12 13.01
CA ARG A 55 -8.94 12.46 13.54
C ARG A 55 -9.91 13.25 12.66
N HIS A 56 -10.41 12.67 11.57
CA HIS A 56 -11.23 13.36 10.56
C HIS A 56 -10.55 14.60 9.96
N ALA A 57 -9.21 14.67 10.00
CA ALA A 57 -8.44 15.76 9.43
C ALA A 57 -8.19 15.59 7.91
N PHE A 58 -8.77 14.55 7.30
CA PHE A 58 -8.57 14.23 5.89
C PHE A 58 -9.66 14.85 5.01
N PRO A 59 -9.33 15.81 4.11
CA PRO A 59 -10.27 16.24 3.10
C PRO A 59 -10.56 15.08 2.12
N PRO A 60 -11.78 14.96 1.57
CA PRO A 60 -12.13 13.86 0.66
C PRO A 60 -11.19 13.74 -0.56
N ALA A 61 -10.75 14.88 -1.10
CA ALA A 61 -9.79 14.91 -2.19
C ALA A 61 -8.47 14.19 -1.82
N ALA A 62 -7.96 14.39 -0.61
CA ALA A 62 -6.74 13.71 -0.16
C ALA A 62 -6.93 12.19 0.00
N GLY A 63 -8.12 11.73 0.39
CA GLY A 63 -8.44 10.30 0.40
C GLY A 63 -8.36 9.66 -0.98
N TRP A 64 -8.94 10.32 -1.99
CA TRP A 64 -8.84 9.90 -3.39
C TRP A 64 -7.41 9.94 -3.92
N THR A 65 -6.67 11.01 -3.65
CA THR A 65 -5.27 11.14 -4.07
C THR A 65 -4.41 10.01 -3.50
N ILE A 66 -4.55 9.68 -2.21
CA ILE A 66 -3.78 8.57 -1.62
C ILE A 66 -4.16 7.24 -2.26
N CYS A 67 -5.46 6.97 -2.46
CA CYS A 67 -5.87 5.75 -3.16
C CYS A 67 -5.31 5.66 -4.59
N ALA A 68 -5.33 6.76 -5.34
CA ALA A 68 -4.77 6.81 -6.69
C ALA A 68 -3.26 6.57 -6.70
N VAL A 69 -2.52 7.17 -5.76
CA VAL A 69 -1.07 6.94 -5.59
C VAL A 69 -0.80 5.49 -5.23
N MET A 70 -1.55 4.91 -4.28
CA MET A 70 -1.41 3.50 -3.89
C MET A 70 -1.70 2.55 -5.06
N ALA A 71 -2.74 2.81 -5.85
CA ALA A 71 -3.05 2.03 -7.05
C ALA A 71 -1.96 2.18 -8.12
N GLY A 72 -1.44 3.39 -8.32
CA GLY A 72 -0.33 3.66 -9.24
C GLY A 72 0.95 2.92 -8.86
N ILE A 73 1.32 2.93 -7.57
CA ILE A 73 2.46 2.15 -7.05
C ILE A 73 2.26 0.66 -7.35
N ALA A 74 1.10 0.10 -7.03
CA ALA A 74 0.82 -1.30 -7.32
C ALA A 74 0.97 -1.60 -8.82
N ALA A 75 0.35 -0.81 -9.69
CA ALA A 75 0.44 -0.97 -11.14
C ALA A 75 1.88 -0.91 -11.65
N LEU A 76 2.68 0.06 -11.18
CA LEU A 76 4.09 0.22 -11.54
C LEU A 76 4.92 -0.99 -11.11
N LEU A 77 4.65 -1.53 -9.93
CA LEU A 77 5.36 -2.71 -9.42
C LEU A 77 5.05 -3.95 -10.28
N TRP A 78 3.89 -4.08 -10.89
CA TRP A 78 3.61 -5.21 -11.79
C TRP A 78 4.37 -5.16 -13.13
N ILE A 79 4.83 -3.98 -13.58
CA ILE A 79 5.46 -3.82 -14.91
C ILE A 79 6.68 -4.74 -15.13
N PRO A 80 7.66 -4.85 -14.20
CA PRO A 80 8.82 -5.72 -14.40
C PRO A 80 8.46 -7.20 -14.50
N LEU A 81 7.40 -7.66 -13.83
CA LEU A 81 6.96 -9.06 -13.86
C LEU A 81 6.47 -9.45 -15.27
N PHE A 82 5.76 -8.55 -15.95
CA PHE A 82 5.31 -8.81 -17.32
C PHE A 82 6.44 -8.78 -18.37
N LYS A 83 7.62 -8.28 -18.00
CA LYS A 83 8.78 -8.18 -18.91
C LYS A 83 9.75 -9.36 -18.80
N SER A 84 9.58 -10.24 -17.82
CA SER A 84 10.48 -11.38 -17.58
C SER A 84 9.72 -12.59 -17.05
N GLU A 85 9.73 -13.68 -17.81
CA GLU A 85 9.10 -14.95 -17.39
C GLU A 85 9.68 -15.50 -16.09
N TRP A 86 10.99 -15.30 -15.87
CA TRP A 86 11.63 -15.72 -14.62
C TRP A 86 11.09 -14.94 -13.41
N LEU A 87 10.96 -13.61 -13.53
CA LEU A 87 10.35 -12.78 -12.48
C LEU A 87 8.88 -13.13 -12.26
N TRP A 88 8.14 -13.36 -13.34
CA TRP A 88 6.75 -13.77 -13.28
C TRP A 88 6.59 -15.07 -12.46
N ASN A 89 7.29 -16.13 -12.86
CA ASN A 89 7.19 -17.44 -12.21
C ASN A 89 7.72 -17.43 -10.77
N GLY A 90 8.74 -16.63 -10.48
CA GLY A 90 9.33 -16.52 -9.15
C GLY A 90 8.56 -15.65 -8.16
N HIS A 91 7.85 -14.62 -8.64
CA HIS A 91 7.34 -13.55 -7.77
C HIS A 91 5.86 -13.19 -7.95
N ALA A 92 5.17 -13.61 -9.02
CA ALA A 92 3.78 -13.19 -9.25
C ALA A 92 2.82 -13.58 -8.11
N GLY A 93 3.00 -14.77 -7.51
CA GLY A 93 2.20 -15.22 -6.37
C GLY A 93 2.39 -14.31 -5.14
N ALA A 94 3.64 -14.02 -4.77
CA ALA A 94 3.94 -13.10 -3.68
C ALA A 94 3.46 -11.67 -3.98
N MET A 95 3.54 -11.23 -5.24
CA MET A 95 3.08 -9.91 -5.67
C MET A 95 1.56 -9.79 -5.58
N ALA A 96 0.82 -10.86 -5.89
CA ALA A 96 -0.63 -10.89 -5.72
C ALA A 96 -1.03 -10.73 -4.25
N VAL A 97 -0.38 -11.45 -3.34
CA VAL A 97 -0.62 -11.33 -1.89
C VAL A 97 -0.25 -9.93 -1.39
N TRP A 98 0.91 -9.41 -1.81
CA TRP A 98 1.35 -8.06 -1.49
C TRP A 98 0.32 -7.01 -1.94
N THR A 99 -0.18 -7.13 -3.19
CA THR A 99 -1.17 -6.21 -3.77
C THR A 99 -2.50 -6.27 -3.03
N ALA A 100 -2.94 -7.46 -2.61
CA ALA A 100 -4.17 -7.62 -1.83
C ALA A 100 -4.08 -6.90 -0.47
N ILE A 101 -2.96 -7.07 0.24
CA ILE A 101 -2.75 -6.40 1.53
C ILE A 101 -2.61 -4.89 1.35
N TRP A 102 -1.93 -4.45 0.29
CA TRP A 102 -1.81 -3.05 -0.08
C TRP A 102 -3.19 -2.42 -0.36
N ALA A 103 -4.06 -3.14 -1.07
CA ALA A 103 -5.44 -2.72 -1.32
C ALA A 103 -6.28 -2.65 -0.03
N ILE A 104 -6.14 -3.63 0.87
CA ILE A 104 -6.77 -3.60 2.20
C ILE A 104 -6.30 -2.37 2.98
N ALA A 105 -5.00 -2.07 2.94
CA ALA A 105 -4.43 -0.90 3.59
C ALA A 105 -4.98 0.43 3.03
N ALA A 106 -5.47 0.44 1.79
CA ALA A 106 -6.06 1.62 1.15
C ALA A 106 -7.52 1.89 1.55
N LEU A 107 -8.24 0.90 2.11
CA LEU A 107 -9.68 1.00 2.42
C LEU A 107 -10.06 2.20 3.31
N PRO A 108 -9.30 2.56 4.36
CA PRO A 108 -9.63 3.71 5.18
C PRO A 108 -9.59 5.04 4.40
N PHE A 109 -8.71 5.16 3.40
CA PHE A 109 -8.59 6.35 2.55
C PHE A 109 -9.68 6.39 1.49
N LEU A 110 -10.04 5.23 0.91
CA LEU A 110 -11.16 5.11 -0.01
C LEU A 110 -12.46 5.53 0.68
N ARG A 111 -12.68 5.07 1.91
CA ARG A 111 -13.81 5.50 2.74
C ARG A 111 -13.81 7.01 2.97
N ALA A 112 -12.66 7.62 3.21
CA ALA A 112 -12.54 9.07 3.38
C ALA A 112 -12.88 9.83 2.09
N GLY A 113 -12.42 9.35 0.93
CA GLY A 113 -12.73 9.94 -0.38
C GLY A 113 -14.21 9.85 -0.74
N VAL A 114 -14.84 8.69 -0.51
CA VAL A 114 -16.26 8.46 -0.83
C VAL A 114 -17.20 9.23 0.10
N LYS A 115 -16.80 9.54 1.34
CA LYS A 115 -17.60 10.41 2.23
C LYS A 115 -17.87 11.79 1.63
N GLY A 116 -16.96 12.31 0.80
CA GLY A 116 -17.16 13.59 0.11
C GLY A 116 -18.28 13.56 -0.94
N LEU A 117 -18.56 12.40 -1.53
CA LEU A 117 -19.61 12.21 -2.54
C LEU A 117 -21.01 12.14 -1.93
N ARG A 118 -21.13 11.98 -0.61
CA ARG A 118 -22.42 11.86 0.10
C ARG A 118 -23.01 13.18 0.58
N ARG A 119 -22.39 14.33 0.30
CA ARG A 119 -23.05 15.62 0.54
C ARG A 119 -24.04 15.87 -0.60
N PRO A 120 -25.35 15.94 -0.35
CA PRO A 120 -26.28 16.43 -1.34
C PRO A 120 -25.87 17.86 -1.69
N SER A 121 -25.70 18.13 -2.98
CA SER A 121 -25.66 19.49 -3.51
C SER A 121 -26.96 20.16 -3.08
N ALA A 122 -26.88 21.07 -2.11
CA ALA A 122 -27.95 21.99 -1.76
C ALA A 122 -27.78 23.27 -2.59
#